data_AF-A0AAQ3S9C3-F1
#
_entry.id   AF-A0AAQ3S9C3-F1
#
_cell.length_a   1.000
_cell.length_b   1.000
_cell.length_c   1.000
_cell.angle_alpha   90.00
_cell.angle_beta   90.00
_cell.angle_gamma   90.00
#
_symmetry.space_group_name_H-M   'P 1'
#
loop_
_entity.id
_entity.type
_entity.pdbx_description
1 polymer ?
#
loop_
_entity_poly.entity_id
_entity_poly.type
_entity_poly.pdbx_seq_one_letter_code
_entity_poly.pdbx_strand_id
1 'polypeptide(L)'
;MFDSDDSSNDSNTSSASNNSGTHNIRPTLTKGSERFTTSDRKTRLQRNRSLNGWNFQTPTTDKQQTQTSYPGPFTKSNEVFPQVYQKGTARSWEYKEIKSRDGKAKLKTNVFFASFDQMSEKACGESACTVLVALIAHWLHSNHGMPTRAQFEKLITQGSSEWRRLCNSDYYSKLFPDKHFDLETIIEANLRPLVVLPQKSYTGFFSPEKFQCLKGAMSFDEIWDEIKMKVGDHVPRIYIVSWNDHFFVLKVERDAYYIIDSLGERLFEGCQQAFILKFDDSSLIYKKHTTKEEPSKGESREIICRGKECCKEFIKRFLAAIPLWQMEKEEKKWSVSSPYLHRQLQIDFHYSSSSSSSSSSSSSSSSSSSVTSTDSLWSLLSSGTLN
;
A
#
# COMPACT_ATOMS: atom_id res chain seq x y z
N MET A 1 61.95 -24.00 -51.56
CA MET A 1 62.20 -24.38 -52.96
C MET A 1 61.00 -23.92 -53.75
N PHE A 2 61.23 -22.93 -54.63
CA PHE A 2 60.33 -22.34 -55.64
C PHE A 2 59.02 -21.74 -55.12
N ASP A 3 58.91 -20.42 -54.91
CA ASP A 3 58.95 -19.25 -55.83
C ASP A 3 57.83 -19.17 -56.87
N SER A 4 57.30 -17.93 -56.93
CA SER A 4 56.71 -17.22 -58.07
C SER A 4 55.27 -17.56 -58.46
N ASP A 5 54.45 -16.64 -58.97
CA ASP A 5 54.39 -15.17 -59.13
C ASP A 5 52.96 -15.00 -59.72
N ASP A 6 52.09 -14.15 -59.19
CA ASP A 6 51.95 -12.71 -59.45
C ASP A 6 51.44 -12.32 -60.85
N SER A 7 50.60 -11.27 -60.83
CA SER A 7 50.17 -10.40 -61.93
C SER A 7 49.04 -10.92 -62.86
N SER A 8 48.09 -10.11 -63.36
CA SER A 8 47.83 -8.67 -63.25
C SER A 8 46.49 -8.31 -63.94
N ASN A 9 46.00 -7.09 -63.63
CA ASN A 9 45.19 -6.18 -64.45
C ASN A 9 43.68 -6.42 -64.62
N ASP A 10 42.85 -5.40 -64.82
CA ASP A 10 42.79 -4.02 -64.32
C ASP A 10 41.43 -3.42 -64.77
N SER A 11 40.87 -2.59 -63.91
CA SER A 11 39.98 -1.42 -64.14
C SER A 11 38.60 -1.47 -64.88
N ASN A 12 37.63 -0.84 -64.18
CA ASN A 12 36.55 0.08 -64.63
C ASN A 12 35.27 -0.55 -65.26
N THR A 13 34.02 -0.24 -64.87
CA THR A 13 33.42 1.03 -64.42
C THR A 13 31.97 0.84 -63.92
N SER A 14 31.56 1.71 -62.99
CA SER A 14 30.23 2.32 -62.78
C SER A 14 28.97 1.55 -62.32
N SER A 15 28.41 2.12 -61.24
CA SER A 15 26.98 2.40 -60.95
C SER A 15 26.05 1.30 -60.44
N ALA A 16 25.86 1.36 -59.12
CA ALA A 16 24.59 1.61 -58.42
C ALA A 16 23.45 0.57 -58.45
N SER A 17 23.09 0.24 -57.20
CA SER A 17 21.74 -0.01 -56.65
C SER A 17 21.05 -1.37 -56.88
N ASN A 18 21.11 -2.14 -55.80
CA ASN A 18 19.97 -2.64 -55.00
C ASN A 18 19.18 -3.88 -55.46
N ASN A 19 19.53 -4.97 -54.78
CA ASN A 19 18.75 -5.62 -53.73
C ASN A 19 17.78 -6.76 -54.12
N SER A 20 18.17 -7.99 -53.80
CA SER A 20 17.30 -9.02 -53.20
C SER A 20 18.15 -10.23 -52.79
N GLY A 21 18.14 -10.62 -51.51
CA GLY A 21 18.82 -11.85 -51.08
C GLY A 21 18.87 -12.03 -49.56
N THR A 22 17.96 -12.85 -49.07
CA THR A 22 17.79 -13.39 -47.71
C THR A 22 19.06 -13.76 -46.95
N HIS A 23 19.14 -13.48 -45.63
CA HIS A 23 19.65 -14.43 -44.63
C HIS A 23 19.23 -14.08 -43.19
N ASN A 24 19.02 -15.16 -42.43
CA ASN A 24 18.50 -15.32 -41.07
C ASN A 24 19.06 -14.39 -39.97
N ILE A 25 18.18 -13.85 -39.12
CA ILE A 25 18.51 -13.49 -37.74
C ILE A 25 17.42 -13.95 -36.77
N ARG A 26 17.89 -14.66 -35.74
CA ARG A 26 17.23 -15.23 -34.55
C ARG A 26 16.58 -14.15 -33.66
N PRO A 27 15.34 -14.31 -33.15
CA PRO A 27 14.79 -13.40 -32.15
C PRO A 27 15.19 -13.81 -30.73
N THR A 28 15.67 -12.83 -29.98
CA THR A 28 15.94 -12.84 -28.55
C THR A 28 14.64 -12.90 -27.76
N LEU A 29 14.50 -13.90 -26.87
CA LEU A 29 13.38 -14.02 -25.93
C LEU A 29 13.40 -12.89 -24.89
N THR A 30 12.42 -11.99 -24.94
CA THR A 30 12.03 -11.15 -23.80
C THR A 30 11.09 -11.95 -22.90
N LYS A 31 11.46 -12.13 -21.63
CA LYS A 31 10.60 -12.74 -20.60
C LYS A 31 9.37 -11.84 -20.38
N GLY A 32 8.20 -12.38 -20.66
CA GLY A 32 6.91 -11.73 -20.49
C GLY A 32 6.53 -11.59 -19.02
N SER A 33 6.08 -10.39 -18.67
CA SER A 33 5.31 -10.08 -17.46
C SER A 33 3.97 -10.81 -17.55
N GLU A 34 3.64 -11.61 -16.53
CA GLU A 34 2.30 -12.17 -16.37
C GLU A 34 1.33 -11.02 -16.03
N ARG A 35 0.70 -10.50 -17.09
CA ARG A 35 -0.39 -9.51 -17.00
C ARG A 35 -1.70 -10.26 -16.82
N PHE A 36 -2.54 -9.77 -15.92
CA PHE A 36 -3.92 -10.24 -15.77
C PHE A 36 -4.67 -10.18 -17.11
N THR A 37 -4.92 -11.34 -17.72
CA THR A 37 -5.83 -11.50 -18.85
C THR A 37 -7.23 -11.80 -18.34
N THR A 38 -8.18 -10.93 -18.70
CA THR A 38 -9.61 -11.11 -18.48
C THR A 38 -10.16 -12.18 -19.42
N SER A 39 -10.05 -13.45 -19.01
CA SER A 39 -10.92 -14.54 -19.43
C SER A 39 -10.46 -15.80 -18.70
N ASP A 40 -10.99 -16.04 -17.50
CA ASP A 40 -11.44 -17.37 -17.14
C ASP A 40 -12.36 -17.31 -15.93
N ARG A 41 -13.61 -17.66 -16.19
CA ARG A 41 -14.68 -17.67 -15.20
C ARG A 41 -14.56 -18.94 -14.38
N LYS A 42 -14.24 -18.78 -13.10
CA LYS A 42 -14.40 -19.73 -11.98
C LYS A 42 -13.43 -20.91 -11.91
N THR A 43 -12.39 -20.72 -11.09
CA THR A 43 -12.13 -21.64 -9.99
C THR A 43 -12.21 -20.88 -8.66
N ARG A 44 -13.27 -21.18 -7.93
CA ARG A 44 -13.61 -20.71 -6.58
C ARG A 44 -12.66 -21.36 -5.56
N LEU A 45 -11.37 -21.07 -5.65
CA LEU A 45 -10.31 -21.60 -4.79
C LEU A 45 -9.35 -20.47 -4.41
N GLN A 46 -9.74 -19.71 -3.37
CA GLN A 46 -8.92 -19.00 -2.38
C GLN A 46 -9.81 -17.99 -1.64
N ARG A 47 -10.95 -18.46 -1.12
CA ARG A 47 -11.71 -17.73 -0.10
C ARG A 47 -11.43 -18.39 1.24
N ASN A 48 -11.22 -17.57 2.27
CA ASN A 48 -10.75 -17.88 3.63
C ASN A 48 -9.24 -17.66 3.83
N ARG A 49 -8.80 -16.40 3.73
CA ARG A 49 -7.65 -15.92 4.51
C ARG A 49 -8.22 -15.40 5.82
N SER A 50 -8.30 -16.30 6.79
CA SER A 50 -8.70 -16.04 8.17
C SER A 50 -7.52 -16.38 9.06
N LEU A 51 -7.10 -15.49 9.96
CA LEU A 51 -6.24 -15.87 11.09
C LEU A 51 -6.85 -15.35 12.39
N ASN A 52 -6.97 -16.28 13.33
CA ASN A 52 -7.15 -15.97 14.74
C ASN A 52 -5.95 -15.15 15.25
N GLY A 53 -6.24 -14.16 16.10
CA GLY A 53 -5.32 -13.15 16.60
C GLY A 53 -3.95 -13.67 17.05
N TRP A 54 -2.93 -12.87 16.78
CA TRP A 54 -1.57 -13.09 17.24
C TRP A 54 -1.48 -12.95 18.76
N ASN A 55 -1.20 -14.07 19.43
CA ASN A 55 -0.61 -14.08 20.77
C ASN A 55 0.87 -14.44 20.64
N PHE A 56 1.76 -13.51 21.02
CA PHE A 56 3.18 -13.81 21.19
C PHE A 56 3.33 -14.71 22.43
N GLN A 57 3.56 -16.01 22.22
CA GLN A 57 3.98 -16.90 23.31
C GLN A 57 5.45 -16.64 23.64
N THR A 58 5.69 -15.99 24.77
CA THR A 58 6.98 -16.01 25.47
C THR A 58 7.18 -17.38 26.13
N PRO A 59 8.40 -17.96 26.11
CA PRO A 59 8.68 -19.15 26.90
C PRO A 59 8.83 -18.77 28.37
N THR A 60 7.79 -19.02 29.16
CA THR A 60 7.84 -18.94 30.63
C THR A 60 8.45 -20.20 31.20
N THR A 61 9.61 -20.08 31.84
CA THR A 61 10.13 -21.07 32.79
C THR A 61 9.21 -21.14 34.01
N ASP A 62 8.72 -22.35 34.28
CA ASP A 62 7.93 -22.71 35.46
C ASP A 62 8.59 -22.31 36.77
N LYS A 63 7.89 -21.53 37.61
CA LYS A 63 7.80 -21.73 39.06
C LYS A 63 6.43 -21.28 39.56
N GLN A 64 5.70 -22.25 40.13
CA GLN A 64 4.47 -22.07 40.89
C GLN A 64 4.69 -21.15 42.10
N GLN A 65 3.74 -20.26 42.40
CA GLN A 65 3.10 -20.17 43.74
C GLN A 65 1.96 -19.13 43.81
N THR A 66 0.76 -19.67 44.06
CA THR A 66 -0.34 -19.23 44.95
C THR A 66 -0.79 -17.76 45.08
N GLN A 67 -2.10 -17.61 44.87
CA GLN A 67 -3.00 -16.51 45.25
C GLN A 67 -2.90 -16.11 46.74
N THR A 68 -2.99 -14.82 47.05
CA THR A 68 -3.84 -14.25 48.12
C THR A 68 -4.09 -12.75 47.89
N SER A 69 -5.14 -12.26 48.53
CA SER A 69 -5.95 -11.07 48.24
C SER A 69 -5.78 -9.93 49.27
N TYR A 70 -5.68 -8.67 48.77
CA TYR A 70 -5.97 -7.33 49.41
C TYR A 70 -5.29 -6.94 50.75
N PRO A 71 -5.28 -5.66 51.20
CA PRO A 71 -5.56 -4.34 50.58
C PRO A 71 -4.41 -3.28 50.77
N GLY A 72 -4.51 -2.10 50.14
CA GLY A 72 -3.69 -0.89 50.48
C GLY A 72 -4.23 -0.14 51.71
N PRO A 73 -3.85 1.14 52.01
CA PRO A 73 -2.82 2.04 51.41
C PRO A 73 -1.89 2.75 52.45
N PHE A 74 -0.81 3.43 52.00
CA PHE A 74 -0.46 4.85 52.28
C PHE A 74 1.03 5.26 52.10
N THR A 75 1.20 6.37 51.37
CA THR A 75 2.25 7.44 51.40
C THR A 75 3.68 7.26 50.85
N LYS A 76 3.85 7.79 49.62
CA LYS A 76 4.80 8.82 49.10
C LYS A 76 6.30 8.71 49.37
N SER A 77 7.05 8.73 48.26
CA SER A 77 8.08 9.74 47.99
C SER A 77 8.20 10.02 46.49
N ASN A 78 8.43 11.29 46.17
CA ASN A 78 8.37 11.90 44.84
C ASN A 78 9.62 11.57 44.00
N GLU A 79 9.42 11.09 42.77
CA GLU A 79 10.31 11.42 41.65
C GLU A 79 9.47 11.93 40.48
N VAL A 80 9.64 13.23 40.23
CA VAL A 80 8.89 14.01 39.25
C VAL A 80 9.51 13.77 37.88
N PHE A 81 8.92 12.90 37.07
CA PHE A 81 9.07 12.98 35.62
C PHE A 81 8.22 14.15 35.12
N PRO A 82 8.72 15.05 34.24
CA PRO A 82 7.91 16.15 33.74
C PRO A 82 6.77 15.60 32.87
N GLN A 83 5.59 15.44 33.46
CA GLN A 83 4.35 15.35 32.71
C GLN A 83 4.06 16.72 32.13
N VAL A 84 4.54 16.92 30.90
CA VAL A 84 4.06 18.01 30.05
C VAL A 84 2.64 17.65 29.62
N TYR A 85 1.67 18.01 30.46
CA TYR A 85 0.29 18.22 30.05
C TYR A 85 0.25 19.42 29.10
N GLN A 86 0.60 19.19 27.84
CA GLN A 86 0.25 20.11 26.77
C GLN A 86 -1.20 19.87 26.39
N LYS A 87 -2.09 20.54 27.13
CA LYS A 87 -3.43 20.91 26.66
C LYS A 87 -3.23 21.91 25.51
N GLY A 88 -2.94 21.38 24.33
CA GLY A 88 -2.73 22.10 23.09
C GLY A 88 -3.79 21.69 22.08
N THR A 89 -4.65 22.64 21.75
CA THR A 89 -5.57 22.67 20.62
C THR A 89 -4.91 22.18 19.32
N ALA A 90 -5.55 21.25 18.60
CA ALA A 90 -5.16 20.68 17.30
C ALA A 90 -3.71 20.15 17.19
N ARG A 91 -3.42 18.94 17.71
CA ARG A 91 -2.10 18.32 17.49
C ARG A 91 -1.91 17.91 16.01
N SER A 92 -1.03 18.68 15.38
CA SER A 92 -0.53 18.64 14.00
C SER A 92 0.46 17.49 13.75
N TRP A 93 1.11 17.49 12.58
CA TRP A 93 2.24 16.60 12.27
C TRP A 93 3.35 16.71 13.33
N GLU A 94 3.91 15.57 13.72
CA GLU A 94 4.98 15.43 14.72
C GLU A 94 6.19 14.71 14.10
N TYR A 95 7.39 15.28 14.19
CA TYR A 95 8.61 14.61 13.75
C TYR A 95 9.11 13.65 14.83
N LYS A 96 9.09 12.33 14.55
CA LYS A 96 9.38 11.28 15.56
C LYS A 96 10.43 10.29 15.11
N GLU A 97 11.11 9.69 16.10
CA GLU A 97 11.93 8.49 15.93
C GLU A 97 11.11 7.24 16.28
N ILE A 98 10.98 6.31 15.34
CA ILE A 98 10.32 5.00 15.50
C ILE A 98 11.38 3.90 15.38
N LYS A 99 11.30 2.88 16.23
CA LYS A 99 12.24 1.73 16.23
C LYS A 99 11.59 0.55 15.53
N SER A 100 12.34 -0.18 14.70
CA SER A 100 11.86 -1.44 14.14
C SER A 100 11.66 -2.48 15.25
N ARG A 101 10.70 -3.38 15.05
CA ARG A 101 10.38 -4.43 16.04
C ARG A 101 11.55 -5.39 16.30
N ASP A 102 12.40 -5.62 15.30
CA ASP A 102 13.63 -6.41 15.45
C ASP A 102 14.78 -5.63 16.10
N GLY A 103 14.57 -4.34 16.39
CA GLY A 103 15.54 -3.44 17.02
C GLY A 103 16.72 -3.04 16.13
N LYS A 104 16.76 -3.43 14.85
CA LYS A 104 17.92 -3.21 13.96
C LYS A 104 17.89 -1.89 13.20
N ALA A 105 16.75 -1.20 13.16
CA ALA A 105 16.59 0.06 12.44
C ALA A 105 15.84 1.12 13.26
N LYS A 106 16.12 2.38 12.95
CA LYS A 106 15.40 3.55 13.49
C LYS A 106 15.00 4.47 12.35
N LEU A 107 13.72 4.81 12.27
CA LEU A 107 13.14 5.73 11.30
C LEU A 107 12.92 7.07 11.98
N LYS A 108 13.42 8.17 11.40
CA LYS A 108 13.01 9.53 11.74
C LYS A 108 12.19 10.10 10.61
N THR A 109 10.94 10.48 10.90
CA THR A 109 10.00 10.96 9.88
C THR A 109 8.85 11.75 10.51
N ASN A 110 8.08 12.45 9.69
CA ASN A 110 6.85 13.12 10.12
C ASN A 110 5.70 12.09 10.28
N VAL A 111 5.04 12.15 11.43
CA VAL A 111 3.92 11.27 11.80
C VAL A 111 2.72 12.10 12.20
N PHE A 112 1.55 11.73 11.71
CA PHE A 112 0.27 12.32 12.09
C PHE A 112 -0.60 11.25 12.75
N PHE A 113 -1.07 11.49 13.97
CA PHE A 113 -1.87 10.51 14.72
C PHE A 113 -3.34 10.93 14.83
N ALA A 114 -4.23 9.95 14.73
CA ALA A 114 -5.58 10.04 15.29
C ALA A 114 -5.54 9.89 16.83
N SER A 115 -6.64 10.16 17.53
CA SER A 115 -6.75 9.89 18.98
C SER A 115 -7.03 8.42 19.32
N PHE A 116 -7.40 7.61 18.33
CA PHE A 116 -7.72 6.20 18.48
C PHE A 116 -7.44 5.49 17.16
N ASP A 117 -7.45 4.15 17.19
CA ASP A 117 -7.32 3.31 16.02
C ASP A 117 -8.59 2.47 15.80
N GLN A 118 -8.58 1.58 14.80
CA GLN A 118 -9.73 0.75 14.46
C GLN A 118 -10.17 -0.20 15.59
N MET A 119 -9.26 -0.56 16.51
CA MET A 119 -9.52 -1.51 17.60
C MET A 119 -10.13 -0.84 18.83
N SER A 120 -10.16 0.50 18.88
CA SER A 120 -10.70 1.23 20.02
C SER A 120 -12.20 0.99 20.24
N GLU A 121 -12.66 1.14 21.49
CA GLU A 121 -14.10 1.08 21.85
C GLU A 121 -14.95 2.09 21.06
N LYS A 122 -14.35 3.21 20.64
CA LYS A 122 -15.05 4.21 19.83
C LYS A 122 -15.23 3.74 18.38
N ALA A 123 -14.26 3.01 17.85
CA ALA A 123 -14.29 2.53 16.48
C ALA A 123 -15.04 1.20 16.36
N CYS A 124 -14.88 0.25 17.29
CA CYS A 124 -15.41 -1.14 17.22
C CYS A 124 -15.23 -1.76 15.82
N GLY A 125 -14.02 -1.68 15.26
CA GLY A 125 -13.71 -2.07 13.88
C GLY A 125 -12.55 -3.04 13.80
N GLU A 126 -12.61 -4.12 14.56
CA GLU A 126 -11.49 -5.04 14.77
C GLU A 126 -10.93 -5.59 13.45
N SER A 127 -11.82 -5.91 12.51
CA SER A 127 -11.50 -6.41 11.15
C SER A 127 -11.93 -5.43 10.06
N ALA A 128 -12.08 -4.14 10.38
CA ALA A 128 -12.62 -3.14 9.46
C ALA A 128 -11.59 -2.60 8.45
N CYS A 129 -10.33 -3.06 8.47
CA CYS A 129 -9.23 -2.49 7.70
C CYS A 129 -9.54 -2.40 6.19
N THR A 130 -10.13 -3.42 5.58
CA THR A 130 -10.50 -3.41 4.15
C THR A 130 -11.54 -2.33 3.80
N VAL A 131 -12.53 -2.13 4.68
CA VAL A 131 -13.55 -1.07 4.50
C VAL A 131 -12.91 0.31 4.70
N LEU A 132 -12.06 0.43 5.72
CA LEU A 132 -11.37 1.67 6.05
C LEU A 132 -10.48 2.17 4.91
N VAL A 133 -9.67 1.30 4.31
CA VAL A 133 -8.81 1.67 3.18
C VAL A 133 -9.62 2.10 1.95
N ALA A 134 -10.80 1.51 1.70
CA ALA A 134 -11.65 1.91 0.59
C ALA A 134 -12.22 3.34 0.81
N LEU A 135 -12.68 3.65 2.03
CA LEU A 135 -13.16 4.98 2.38
C LEU A 135 -12.04 6.03 2.36
N ILE A 136 -10.86 5.69 2.88
CA ILE A 136 -9.68 6.56 2.89
C ILE A 136 -9.20 6.82 1.45
N ALA A 137 -9.07 5.78 0.63
CA ALA A 137 -8.66 5.92 -0.77
C ALA A 137 -9.63 6.80 -1.56
N HIS A 138 -10.94 6.57 -1.42
CA HIS A 138 -11.96 7.44 -2.02
C HIS A 138 -11.83 8.89 -1.52
N TRP A 139 -11.64 9.11 -0.21
CA TRP A 139 -11.47 10.45 0.33
C TRP A 139 -10.25 11.16 -0.29
N LEU A 140 -9.13 10.47 -0.45
CA LEU A 140 -7.91 11.00 -1.05
C LEU A 140 -8.06 11.35 -2.53
N HIS A 141 -8.89 10.61 -3.29
CA HIS A 141 -9.21 10.98 -4.68
C HIS A 141 -10.03 12.27 -4.77
N SER A 142 -10.85 12.55 -3.76
CA SER A 142 -11.75 13.71 -3.74
C SER A 142 -11.16 14.95 -3.06
N ASN A 143 -9.92 14.87 -2.54
CA ASN A 143 -9.29 15.95 -1.77
C ASN A 143 -7.81 16.11 -2.14
N HIS A 144 -7.36 17.34 -2.38
CA HIS A 144 -5.99 17.65 -2.81
C HIS A 144 -4.91 17.54 -1.70
N GLY A 145 -5.20 16.94 -0.54
CA GLY A 145 -4.32 16.96 0.62
C GLY A 145 -4.43 15.73 1.51
N MET A 146 -3.93 15.85 2.74
CA MET A 146 -4.09 14.84 3.80
C MET A 146 -5.25 15.24 4.72
N PRO A 147 -5.98 14.27 5.31
CA PRO A 147 -7.09 14.59 6.20
C PRO A 147 -6.58 15.29 7.47
N THR A 148 -7.37 16.25 7.95
CA THR A 148 -7.23 16.74 9.33
C THR A 148 -7.52 15.61 10.32
N ARG A 149 -7.18 15.82 11.60
CA ARG A 149 -7.39 14.81 12.63
C ARG A 149 -8.85 14.40 12.74
N ALA A 150 -9.75 15.38 12.77
CA ALA A 150 -11.19 15.15 12.84
C ALA A 150 -11.70 14.40 11.60
N GLN A 151 -11.18 14.70 10.40
CA GLN A 151 -11.54 13.98 9.18
C GLN A 151 -11.01 12.54 9.21
N PHE A 152 -9.79 12.31 9.66
CA PHE A 152 -9.22 10.97 9.74
C PHE A 152 -9.96 10.11 10.77
N GLU A 153 -10.24 10.65 11.96
CA GLU A 153 -11.06 9.99 12.98
C GLU A 153 -12.49 9.71 12.49
N LYS A 154 -13.07 10.62 11.70
CA LYS A 154 -14.37 10.39 11.07
C LYS A 154 -14.32 9.27 10.03
N LEU A 155 -13.27 9.20 9.22
CA LEU A 155 -13.08 8.08 8.28
C LEU A 155 -12.98 6.74 9.03
N ILE A 156 -12.29 6.73 10.18
CA ILE A 156 -12.17 5.53 11.03
C ILE A 156 -13.55 5.11 11.56
N THR A 157 -14.29 6.01 12.20
CA THR A 157 -15.61 5.66 12.76
C THR A 157 -16.63 5.31 11.68
N GLN A 158 -16.61 5.99 10.53
CA GLN A 158 -17.50 5.68 9.41
C GLN A 158 -17.17 4.33 8.79
N GLY A 159 -15.89 4.02 8.54
CA GLY A 159 -15.49 2.75 7.96
C GLY A 159 -15.83 1.57 8.88
N SER A 160 -15.57 1.71 10.17
CA SER A 160 -15.96 0.67 11.14
C SER A 160 -17.49 0.50 11.24
N SER A 161 -18.26 1.58 11.09
CA SER A 161 -19.73 1.50 11.04
C SER A 161 -20.23 0.77 9.80
N GLU A 162 -19.66 1.04 8.62
CA GLU A 162 -19.99 0.32 7.39
C GLU A 162 -19.59 -1.16 7.48
N TRP A 163 -18.42 -1.47 8.05
CA TRP A 163 -18.00 -2.83 8.33
C TRP A 163 -19.02 -3.58 9.21
N ARG A 164 -19.44 -2.99 10.35
CA ARG A 164 -20.49 -3.59 11.20
C ARG A 164 -21.80 -3.80 10.44
N ARG A 165 -22.21 -2.84 9.60
CA ARG A 165 -23.41 -2.97 8.77
C ARG A 165 -23.31 -4.16 7.82
N LEU A 166 -22.15 -4.37 7.19
CA LEU A 166 -21.90 -5.55 6.35
C LEU A 166 -21.90 -6.84 7.20
N CYS A 167 -21.23 -6.87 8.35
CA CYS A 167 -21.23 -8.04 9.24
C CYS A 167 -22.64 -8.45 9.71
N ASN A 168 -23.56 -7.50 9.86
CA ASN A 168 -24.94 -7.75 10.27
C ASN A 168 -25.86 -8.16 9.11
N SER A 169 -25.36 -8.20 7.88
CA SER A 169 -26.11 -8.70 6.73
C SER A 169 -26.09 -10.23 6.69
N ASP A 170 -27.24 -10.85 6.45
CA ASP A 170 -27.34 -12.31 6.25
C ASP A 170 -26.47 -12.82 5.11
N TYR A 171 -26.25 -12.01 4.07
CA TYR A 171 -25.45 -12.40 2.92
C TYR A 171 -23.96 -12.44 3.29
N TYR A 172 -23.43 -11.33 3.82
CA TYR A 172 -22.00 -11.21 4.11
C TYR A 172 -21.59 -12.02 5.34
N SER A 173 -22.45 -12.15 6.35
CA SER A 173 -22.15 -12.99 7.53
C SER A 173 -21.99 -14.47 7.18
N LYS A 174 -22.75 -14.98 6.19
CA LYS A 174 -22.59 -16.35 5.67
C LYS A 174 -21.34 -16.50 4.81
N LEU A 175 -20.98 -15.45 4.05
CA LEU A 175 -19.82 -15.47 3.16
C LEU A 175 -18.49 -15.29 3.92
N PHE A 176 -18.51 -14.51 5.00
CA PHE A 176 -17.36 -14.20 5.85
C PHE A 176 -17.72 -14.35 7.34
N PRO A 177 -17.81 -15.60 7.85
CA PRO A 177 -18.16 -15.86 9.26
C PRO A 177 -17.16 -15.26 10.25
N ASP A 178 -15.90 -15.10 9.84
CA ASP A 178 -14.81 -14.49 10.59
C ASP A 178 -14.75 -12.96 10.47
N LYS A 179 -15.67 -12.36 9.69
CA LYS A 179 -15.82 -10.92 9.46
C LYS A 179 -14.63 -10.24 8.75
N HIS A 180 -13.72 -11.01 8.14
CA HIS A 180 -12.60 -10.47 7.36
C HIS A 180 -12.95 -10.39 5.88
N PHE A 181 -13.32 -9.20 5.40
CA PHE A 181 -13.69 -9.00 4.00
C PHE A 181 -12.47 -8.87 3.09
N ASP A 182 -12.51 -9.56 1.95
CA ASP A 182 -11.58 -9.30 0.85
C ASP A 182 -11.90 -7.96 0.15
N LEU A 183 -10.91 -7.38 -0.55
CA LEU A 183 -11.08 -6.08 -1.20
C LEU A 183 -12.16 -6.11 -2.28
N GLU A 184 -12.24 -7.20 -3.04
CA GLU A 184 -13.24 -7.38 -4.10
C GLU A 184 -14.66 -7.23 -3.56
N THR A 185 -14.96 -7.88 -2.42
CA THR A 185 -16.25 -7.79 -1.73
C THR A 185 -16.59 -6.35 -1.36
N ILE A 186 -15.61 -5.57 -0.92
CA ILE A 186 -15.83 -4.16 -0.54
C ILE A 186 -16.05 -3.26 -1.76
N ILE A 187 -15.34 -3.52 -2.87
CA ILE A 187 -15.57 -2.81 -4.14
C ILE A 187 -16.96 -3.16 -4.70
N GLU A 188 -17.34 -4.45 -4.71
CA GLU A 188 -18.66 -4.93 -5.14
C GLU A 188 -19.80 -4.39 -4.27
N ALA A 189 -19.58 -4.26 -2.96
CA ALA A 189 -20.53 -3.65 -2.04
C ALA A 189 -20.76 -2.15 -2.30
N ASN A 190 -19.91 -1.53 -3.15
CA ASN A 190 -20.03 -0.15 -3.63
C ASN A 190 -20.26 0.87 -2.51
N LEU A 191 -19.51 0.75 -1.40
CA LEU A 191 -19.62 1.67 -0.26
C LEU A 191 -19.25 3.11 -0.63
N ARG A 192 -18.36 3.27 -1.62
CA ARG A 192 -17.89 4.53 -2.19
C ARG A 192 -17.56 4.33 -3.68
N PRO A 193 -17.63 5.39 -4.51
CA PRO A 193 -17.25 5.31 -5.93
C PRO A 193 -15.73 5.16 -6.08
N LEU A 194 -15.28 3.91 -6.00
CA LEU A 194 -13.88 3.51 -6.07
C LEU A 194 -13.75 2.28 -6.98
N VAL A 195 -12.76 2.31 -7.86
CA VAL A 195 -12.41 1.16 -8.72
C VAL A 195 -10.94 0.80 -8.55
N VAL A 196 -10.64 -0.49 -8.66
CA VAL A 196 -9.25 -1.00 -8.73
C VAL A 196 -8.94 -1.29 -10.20
N LEU A 197 -7.80 -0.82 -10.70
CA LEU A 197 -7.36 -1.06 -12.08
C LEU A 197 -6.30 -2.17 -12.10
N PRO A 198 -6.63 -3.39 -12.55
CA PRO A 198 -5.70 -4.53 -12.52
C PRO A 198 -4.39 -4.27 -13.28
N GLN A 199 -4.44 -3.56 -14.40
CA GLN A 199 -3.27 -3.30 -15.27
C GLN A 199 -2.26 -2.33 -14.65
N LYS A 200 -2.63 -1.65 -13.56
CA LYS A 200 -1.76 -0.76 -12.79
C LYS A 200 -1.49 -1.26 -11.37
N SER A 201 -2.02 -2.45 -11.05
CA SER A 201 -1.86 -3.12 -9.77
C SER A 201 -0.76 -4.17 -9.87
N TYR A 202 -0.16 -4.53 -8.73
CA TYR A 202 0.96 -5.45 -8.69
C TYR A 202 0.81 -6.45 -7.56
N THR A 203 1.27 -7.68 -7.80
CA THR A 203 1.42 -8.74 -6.81
C THR A 203 2.86 -9.20 -6.84
N GLY A 204 3.46 -9.35 -5.67
CA GLY A 204 4.84 -9.81 -5.57
C GLY A 204 5.17 -10.27 -4.17
N PHE A 205 6.43 -10.60 -3.95
CA PHE A 205 6.89 -11.27 -2.73
C PHE A 205 8.08 -10.54 -2.11
N PHE A 206 8.22 -10.65 -0.79
CA PHE A 206 9.43 -10.23 -0.11
C PHE A 206 10.56 -11.24 -0.33
N SER A 207 11.64 -10.80 -0.98
CA SER A 207 12.85 -11.60 -1.24
C SER A 207 12.58 -13.00 -1.84
N PRO A 208 11.79 -13.11 -2.94
CA PRO A 208 11.45 -14.40 -3.55
C PRO A 208 12.69 -15.23 -3.94
N GLU A 209 13.81 -14.57 -4.26
CA GLU A 209 15.09 -15.21 -4.59
C GLU A 209 15.65 -16.12 -3.49
N LYS A 210 15.17 -15.97 -2.25
CA LYS A 210 15.59 -16.78 -1.10
C LYS A 210 14.77 -18.05 -0.92
N PHE A 211 13.71 -18.24 -1.70
CA PHE A 211 12.75 -19.34 -1.55
C PHE A 211 12.59 -20.08 -2.86
N GLN A 212 12.81 -21.40 -2.85
CA GLN A 212 12.82 -22.17 -4.09
C GLN A 212 11.46 -22.16 -4.80
N CYS A 213 10.36 -22.16 -4.03
CA CYS A 213 9.00 -22.13 -4.56
C CYS A 213 8.57 -20.78 -5.14
N LEU A 214 9.31 -19.71 -4.85
CA LEU A 214 9.02 -18.34 -5.34
C LEU A 214 9.95 -17.93 -6.49
N LYS A 215 10.76 -18.85 -7.02
CA LYS A 215 11.72 -18.55 -8.08
C LYS A 215 11.01 -18.02 -9.32
N GLY A 216 11.38 -16.81 -9.73
CA GLY A 216 10.80 -16.13 -10.89
C GLY A 216 9.56 -15.28 -10.57
N ALA A 217 9.06 -15.32 -9.33
CA ALA A 217 8.02 -14.40 -8.90
C ALA A 217 8.56 -12.97 -8.80
N MET A 218 7.69 -12.00 -9.09
CA MET A 218 8.00 -10.58 -8.95
C MET A 218 8.32 -10.25 -7.49
N SER A 219 9.42 -9.55 -7.26
CA SER A 219 9.85 -9.09 -5.94
C SER A 219 9.18 -7.77 -5.55
N PHE A 220 9.09 -7.53 -4.25
CA PHE A 220 8.70 -6.22 -3.70
C PHE A 220 9.57 -5.08 -4.23
N ASP A 221 10.87 -5.33 -4.42
CA ASP A 221 11.79 -4.33 -4.96
C ASP A 221 11.43 -3.95 -6.41
N GLU A 222 11.11 -4.93 -7.26
CA GLU A 222 10.65 -4.69 -8.63
C GLU A 222 9.31 -3.95 -8.68
N ILE A 223 8.37 -4.27 -7.78
CA ILE A 223 7.10 -3.52 -7.65
C ILE A 223 7.39 -2.06 -7.33
N TRP A 224 8.31 -1.82 -6.40
CA TRP A 224 8.66 -0.47 -6.00
C TRP A 224 9.27 0.33 -7.14
N ASP A 225 10.12 -0.30 -7.95
CA ASP A 225 10.72 0.33 -9.12
C ASP A 225 9.65 0.69 -10.18
N GLU A 226 8.67 -0.21 -10.42
CA GLU A 226 7.50 0.07 -11.28
C GLU A 226 6.64 1.24 -10.77
N ILE A 227 6.42 1.33 -9.46
CA ILE A 227 5.68 2.44 -8.85
C ILE A 227 6.47 3.75 -9.04
N LYS A 228 7.76 3.73 -8.74
CA LYS A 228 8.66 4.90 -8.82
C LYS A 228 8.76 5.46 -10.23
N MET A 229 8.86 4.60 -11.24
CA MET A 229 8.95 5.01 -12.65
C MET A 229 7.70 5.79 -13.12
N LYS A 230 6.57 5.64 -12.45
CA LYS A 230 5.29 6.25 -12.82
C LYS A 230 4.95 7.52 -12.03
N VAL A 231 5.88 8.05 -11.23
CA VAL A 231 5.68 9.23 -10.36
C VAL A 231 5.73 10.57 -11.13
N GLY A 232 5.91 10.56 -12.45
CA GLY A 232 6.06 11.76 -13.28
C GLY A 232 4.79 12.59 -13.52
N ASP A 233 3.60 12.05 -13.28
CA ASP A 233 2.35 12.58 -13.87
C ASP A 233 1.69 13.76 -13.11
N HIS A 234 2.38 14.39 -12.15
CA HIS A 234 1.87 15.42 -11.20
C HIS A 234 0.63 15.03 -10.35
N VAL A 235 -0.11 13.98 -10.72
CA VAL A 235 -1.28 13.46 -10.02
C VAL A 235 -0.86 12.41 -9.00
N PRO A 236 -1.26 12.52 -7.72
CA PRO A 236 -1.01 11.50 -6.71
C PRO A 236 -1.56 10.14 -7.13
N ARG A 237 -0.77 9.08 -6.91
CA ARG A 237 -1.21 7.70 -7.12
C ARG A 237 -1.58 7.07 -5.79
N ILE A 238 -2.74 6.41 -5.73
CA ILE A 238 -3.27 5.84 -4.49
C ILE A 238 -3.38 4.33 -4.65
N TYR A 239 -2.58 3.60 -3.88
CA TYR A 239 -2.58 2.15 -3.81
C TYR A 239 -3.21 1.71 -2.49
N ILE A 240 -4.16 0.78 -2.56
CA ILE A 240 -4.55 -0.02 -1.40
C ILE A 240 -3.56 -1.18 -1.33
N VAL A 241 -2.86 -1.31 -0.22
CA VAL A 241 -1.82 -2.32 -0.03
C VAL A 241 -2.37 -3.41 0.90
N SER A 242 -2.31 -4.66 0.45
CA SER A 242 -2.66 -5.84 1.24
C SER A 242 -1.40 -6.63 1.56
N TRP A 243 -1.16 -6.88 2.84
CA TRP A 243 -0.08 -7.77 3.26
C TRP A 243 -0.40 -8.40 4.61
N ASN A 244 -0.25 -9.72 4.69
CA ASN A 244 -0.43 -10.50 5.91
C ASN A 244 -1.75 -10.17 6.64
N ASP A 245 -2.86 -10.33 5.91
CA ASP A 245 -4.24 -10.17 6.39
C ASP A 245 -4.63 -8.76 6.85
N HIS A 246 -3.83 -7.75 6.49
CA HIS A 246 -4.10 -6.36 6.82
C HIS A 246 -3.99 -5.46 5.59
N PHE A 247 -4.82 -4.42 5.58
CA PHE A 247 -4.88 -3.43 4.52
C PHE A 247 -4.48 -2.04 5.03
N PHE A 248 -3.66 -1.34 4.26
CA PHE A 248 -3.31 0.07 4.48
C PHE A 248 -3.23 0.83 3.15
N VAL A 249 -3.17 2.16 3.17
CA VAL A 249 -3.08 2.96 1.96
C VAL A 249 -1.65 3.48 1.76
N LEU A 250 -1.12 3.31 0.55
CA LEU A 250 0.07 4.00 0.08
C LEU A 250 -0.35 5.11 -0.90
N LYS A 251 -0.08 6.36 -0.54
CA LYS A 251 -0.21 7.51 -1.44
C LYS A 251 1.18 7.92 -1.94
N VAL A 252 1.31 8.05 -3.25
CA VAL A 252 2.57 8.29 -3.94
C VAL A 252 2.49 9.64 -4.64
N GLU A 253 3.30 10.60 -4.21
CA GLU A 253 3.45 11.91 -4.82
C GLU A 253 4.89 12.13 -5.31
N ARG A 254 5.09 13.23 -6.05
CA ARG A 254 6.40 13.60 -6.60
C ARG A 254 7.45 13.78 -5.49
N ASP A 255 7.11 14.48 -4.42
CA ASP A 255 8.06 14.87 -3.36
C ASP A 255 7.92 14.05 -2.08
N ALA A 256 6.86 13.24 -1.95
CA ALA A 256 6.62 12.48 -0.75
C ALA A 256 5.83 11.19 -1.01
N TYR A 257 6.08 10.18 -0.18
CA TYR A 257 5.24 8.99 -0.06
C TYR A 257 4.55 9.00 1.31
N TYR A 258 3.32 8.47 1.35
CA TYR A 258 2.55 8.40 2.59
C TYR A 258 2.03 7.00 2.83
N ILE A 259 2.19 6.51 4.06
CA ILE A 259 1.51 5.30 4.55
C ILE A 259 0.43 5.74 5.51
N ILE A 260 -0.82 5.36 5.24
CA ILE A 260 -1.96 5.62 6.12
C ILE A 260 -2.47 4.27 6.60
N ASP A 261 -2.42 4.06 7.91
CA ASP A 261 -2.81 2.81 8.54
C ASP A 261 -3.75 3.06 9.71
N SER A 262 -4.85 2.30 9.73
CA SER A 262 -5.87 2.38 10.76
C SER A 262 -5.58 1.51 11.98
N LEU A 263 -4.55 0.67 11.95
CA LEU A 263 -4.14 -0.19 13.06
C LEU A 263 -2.79 0.29 13.63
N GLY A 264 -2.84 0.91 14.82
CA GLY A 264 -1.68 1.57 15.41
C GLY A 264 -0.54 0.60 15.71
N GLU A 265 -0.88 -0.59 16.21
CA GLU A 265 0.07 -1.61 16.67
C GLU A 265 1.12 -1.97 15.61
N ARG A 266 0.79 -1.82 14.32
CA ARG A 266 1.71 -2.08 13.21
C ARG A 266 2.88 -1.10 13.15
N LEU A 267 2.73 0.11 13.72
CA LEU A 267 3.81 1.11 13.78
C LEU A 267 4.86 0.74 14.82
N PHE A 268 4.42 0.46 16.04
CA PHE A 268 5.22 -0.02 17.17
C PHE A 268 4.30 -0.68 18.20
N GLU A 269 4.88 -1.52 19.05
CA GLU A 269 4.15 -2.29 20.06
C GLU A 269 3.43 -1.41 21.08
N GLY A 270 2.17 -1.71 21.36
CA GLY A 270 1.29 -0.96 22.26
C GLY A 270 0.69 0.32 21.66
N CYS A 271 0.86 0.59 20.36
CA CYS A 271 0.32 1.77 19.72
C CYS A 271 -1.19 1.62 19.46
N GLN A 272 -2.00 2.44 20.11
CA GLN A 272 -3.47 2.40 20.02
C GLN A 272 -4.03 3.58 19.19
N GLN A 273 -3.22 4.12 18.27
CA GLN A 273 -3.56 5.29 17.48
C GLN A 273 -3.32 4.99 16.00
N ALA A 274 -4.34 5.18 15.17
CA ALA A 274 -4.16 5.18 13.73
C ALA A 274 -3.22 6.31 13.32
N PHE A 275 -2.46 6.11 12.24
CA PHE A 275 -1.37 6.99 11.89
C PHE A 275 -1.24 7.23 10.40
N ILE A 276 -0.58 8.33 10.07
CA ILE A 276 -0.10 8.66 8.74
C ILE A 276 1.39 8.96 8.85
N LEU A 277 2.21 8.22 8.12
CA LEU A 277 3.63 8.52 7.93
C LEU A 277 3.78 9.32 6.65
N LYS A 278 4.57 10.39 6.70
CA LYS A 278 5.04 11.12 5.52
C LYS A 278 6.53 10.88 5.37
N PHE A 279 6.93 10.39 4.21
CA PHE A 279 8.32 10.19 3.81
C PHE A 279 8.68 11.19 2.72
N ASP A 280 9.52 12.16 3.05
CA ASP A 280 10.03 13.23 2.18
C ASP A 280 11.54 13.42 2.40
N ASP A 281 12.14 14.47 1.85
CA ASP A 281 13.57 14.77 1.96
C ASP A 281 14.10 14.88 3.41
N SER A 282 13.22 15.11 4.39
CA SER A 282 13.60 15.12 5.81
C SER A 282 13.71 13.74 6.45
N SER A 283 13.25 12.70 5.75
CA SER A 283 13.12 11.34 6.31
C SER A 283 14.46 10.60 6.30
N LEU A 284 14.75 9.89 7.40
CA LEU A 284 16.02 9.18 7.59
C LEU A 284 15.80 7.81 8.23
N ILE A 285 16.49 6.79 7.72
CA ILE A 285 16.60 5.50 8.40
C ILE A 285 18.06 5.25 8.78
N TYR A 286 18.26 4.91 10.05
CA TYR A 286 19.55 4.54 10.62
C TYR A 286 19.61 3.05 10.92
N LYS A 287 20.79 2.46 10.75
CA LYS A 287 21.12 1.16 11.31
C LYS A 287 21.39 1.32 12.80
N LYS A 288 20.85 0.42 13.61
CA LYS A 288 21.28 0.28 15.00
C LYS A 288 22.41 -0.75 15.05
N HIS A 289 23.63 -0.33 15.39
CA HIS A 289 24.67 -1.27 15.78
C HIS A 289 24.34 -1.82 17.16
N THR A 290 24.18 -3.14 17.26
CA THR A 290 24.14 -3.85 18.53
C THR A 290 25.55 -4.32 18.88
N THR A 291 26.42 -3.42 19.29
CA THR A 291 27.66 -3.81 19.98
C THR A 291 27.41 -3.78 21.48
N LYS A 292 27.59 -4.92 22.13
CA LYS A 292 27.65 -5.07 23.60
C LYS A 292 29.03 -4.67 24.14
N GLU A 293 29.67 -3.66 23.57
CA GLU A 293 30.98 -3.20 24.00
C GLU A 293 30.93 -1.68 24.17
N GLU A 294 31.09 -1.27 25.43
CA GLU A 294 31.36 0.05 26.03
C GLU A 294 31.00 1.35 25.28
N PRO A 295 30.39 2.34 25.97
CA PRO A 295 29.98 3.62 25.41
C PRO A 295 31.19 4.55 25.23
N SER A 296 32.02 4.28 24.22
CA SER A 296 33.08 5.20 23.81
C SER A 296 32.63 6.05 22.62
N LYS A 297 32.31 7.31 22.93
CA LYS A 297 32.25 8.49 22.04
C LYS A 297 31.49 8.32 20.70
N GLY A 298 30.21 8.68 20.77
CA GLY A 298 29.38 9.01 19.61
C GLY A 298 28.79 7.78 18.94
N GLU A 299 27.48 7.55 19.13
CA GLU A 299 26.76 6.56 18.34
C GLU A 299 26.97 6.87 16.84
N SER A 300 27.89 6.15 16.18
CA SER A 300 28.07 6.20 14.74
C SER A 300 26.85 5.52 14.10
N ARG A 301 25.75 6.26 14.01
CA ARG A 301 24.53 5.81 13.37
C ARG A 301 24.76 5.84 11.86
N GLU A 302 25.07 4.68 11.27
CA GLU A 302 25.12 4.52 9.82
C GLU A 302 23.73 4.83 9.23
N ILE A 303 23.66 5.81 8.33
CA ILE A 303 22.43 6.16 7.62
C ILE A 303 22.27 5.19 6.46
N ILE A 304 21.22 4.36 6.50
CA ILE A 304 20.90 3.36 5.48
C ILE A 304 20.11 3.99 4.34
N CYS A 305 19.20 4.90 4.64
CA CYS A 305 18.29 5.49 3.67
C CYS A 305 17.94 6.93 4.02
N ARG A 306 17.62 7.73 2.99
CA ARG A 306 17.22 9.13 3.08
C ARG A 306 16.06 9.40 2.14
N GLY A 307 15.31 10.46 2.43
CA GLY A 307 14.26 10.93 1.53
C GLY A 307 13.04 10.03 1.50
N LYS A 308 12.19 10.22 0.48
CA LYS A 308 10.96 9.43 0.27
C LYS A 308 11.19 7.92 0.14
N GLU A 309 12.39 7.49 -0.27
CA GLU A 309 12.75 6.07 -0.36
C GLU A 309 12.79 5.36 1.01
N CYS A 310 12.81 6.13 2.12
CA CYS A 310 12.60 5.57 3.45
C CYS A 310 11.25 4.83 3.56
N CYS A 311 10.25 5.15 2.73
CA CYS A 311 8.98 4.42 2.70
C CYS A 311 9.16 2.96 2.27
N LYS A 312 9.98 2.71 1.23
CA LYS A 312 10.34 1.36 0.76
C LYS A 312 10.95 0.56 1.89
N GLU A 313 11.92 1.19 2.54
CA GLU A 313 12.74 0.60 3.57
C GLU A 313 11.95 0.41 4.88
N PHE A 314 10.96 1.26 5.16
CA PHE A 314 10.00 1.07 6.24
C PHE A 314 9.21 -0.22 6.06
N ILE A 315 8.62 -0.45 4.89
CA ILE A 315 7.88 -1.69 4.61
C ILE A 315 8.80 -2.90 4.78
N LYS A 316 10.04 -2.85 4.27
CA LYS A 316 11.00 -3.95 4.41
C LYS A 316 11.46 -4.19 5.86
N ARG A 317 11.82 -3.15 6.60
CA ARG A 317 12.50 -3.27 7.91
C ARG A 317 11.59 -3.22 9.12
N PHE A 318 10.45 -2.55 9.01
CA PHE A 318 9.54 -2.35 10.13
C PHE A 318 8.36 -3.32 10.05
N LEU A 319 7.89 -3.62 8.84
CA LEU A 319 6.79 -4.54 8.62
C LEU A 319 7.31 -5.96 8.34
N ALA A 320 8.06 -6.16 7.25
CA ALA A 320 8.37 -7.49 6.73
C ALA A 320 9.58 -8.20 7.38
N ALA A 321 10.43 -7.50 8.12
CA ALA A 321 11.72 -8.04 8.59
C ALA A 321 11.59 -9.31 9.45
N ILE A 322 10.65 -9.33 10.39
CA ILE A 322 10.46 -10.48 11.28
C ILE A 322 9.84 -11.67 10.52
N PRO A 323 8.71 -11.51 9.80
CA PRO A 323 8.15 -12.61 9.00
C PRO A 323 9.15 -13.18 7.99
N LEU A 324 9.88 -12.31 7.27
CA LEU A 324 10.88 -12.76 6.29
C LEU A 324 11.99 -13.58 6.95
N TRP A 325 12.54 -13.12 8.09
CA TRP A 325 13.56 -13.86 8.83
C TRP A 325 13.04 -15.22 9.33
N GLN A 326 11.79 -15.28 9.81
CA GLN A 326 11.16 -16.54 10.24
C GLN A 326 11.05 -17.50 9.04
N MET A 327 10.54 -17.03 7.91
CA MET A 327 10.38 -17.86 6.71
C MET A 327 11.72 -18.37 6.20
N GLU A 328 12.76 -17.53 6.16
CA GLU A 328 14.11 -17.96 5.76
C GLU A 328 14.68 -19.07 6.68
N LYS A 329 14.39 -19.00 7.98
CA LYS A 329 14.83 -20.01 8.95
C LYS A 329 14.11 -21.33 8.76
N GLU A 330 12.81 -21.29 8.44
CA GLU A 330 12.00 -22.48 8.25
C GLU A 330 12.25 -23.14 6.88
N GLU A 331 12.50 -22.36 5.81
CA GLU A 331 12.92 -22.85 4.49
C GLU A 331 14.22 -23.65 4.58
N LYS A 332 15.22 -23.14 5.33
CA LYS A 332 16.49 -23.84 5.59
C LYS A 332 16.31 -25.16 6.35
N LYS A 333 15.21 -25.30 7.09
CA LYS A 333 14.85 -26.54 7.78
C LYS A 333 13.98 -27.47 6.92
N TRP A 334 13.70 -27.09 5.66
CA TRP A 334 12.76 -27.77 4.76
C TRP A 334 11.38 -27.99 5.40
N SER A 335 10.96 -27.06 6.26
CA SER A 335 9.84 -27.25 7.18
C SER A 335 8.56 -26.53 6.76
N VAL A 336 8.54 -25.90 5.57
CA VAL A 336 7.45 -25.01 5.16
C VAL A 336 6.78 -25.47 3.88
N SER A 337 5.46 -25.39 3.87
CA SER A 337 4.68 -25.61 2.66
C SER A 337 4.64 -24.34 1.79
N SER A 338 4.68 -24.51 0.46
CA SER A 338 4.58 -23.40 -0.49
C SER A 338 3.37 -22.47 -0.24
N PRO A 339 2.15 -22.97 0.07
CA PRO A 339 1.01 -22.08 0.36
C PRO A 339 1.21 -21.18 1.58
N TYR A 340 1.96 -21.66 2.59
CA TYR A 340 2.27 -20.87 3.77
C TYR A 340 3.28 -19.76 3.48
N LEU A 341 4.34 -20.04 2.70
CA LEU A 341 5.28 -19.01 2.23
C LEU A 341 4.58 -17.93 1.43
N HIS A 342 3.68 -18.32 0.53
CA HIS A 342 2.87 -17.36 -0.23
C HIS A 342 2.09 -16.44 0.69
N ARG A 343 1.41 -17.00 1.68
CA ARG A 343 0.61 -16.21 2.62
C ARG A 343 1.44 -15.19 3.40
N GLN A 344 2.65 -15.56 3.83
CA GLN A 344 3.49 -14.71 4.67
C GLN A 344 4.25 -13.64 3.88
N LEU A 345 4.65 -13.96 2.64
CA LEU A 345 5.57 -13.12 1.86
C LEU A 345 4.91 -12.36 0.73
N GLN A 346 3.70 -12.75 0.28
CA GLN A 346 2.98 -12.05 -0.79
C GLN A 346 2.44 -10.72 -0.30
N ILE A 347 2.75 -9.65 -1.04
CA ILE A 347 2.21 -8.31 -0.87
C ILE A 347 1.56 -7.84 -2.18
N ASP A 348 0.37 -7.25 -2.05
CA ASP A 348 -0.43 -6.78 -3.18
C ASP A 348 -0.58 -5.25 -3.12
N PHE A 349 -0.42 -4.59 -4.27
CA PHE A 349 -0.59 -3.15 -4.46
C PHE A 349 -1.73 -2.92 -5.45
N HIS A 350 -2.92 -2.60 -4.93
CA HIS A 350 -4.12 -2.36 -5.74
C HIS A 350 -4.22 -0.88 -6.10
N TYR A 351 -3.91 -0.53 -7.36
CA TYR A 351 -4.04 0.85 -7.82
C TYR A 351 -5.51 1.23 -7.92
N SER A 352 -5.89 2.25 -7.18
CA SER A 352 -7.26 2.74 -7.10
C SER A 352 -7.48 3.99 -7.93
N SER A 353 -8.70 4.18 -8.41
CA SER A 353 -9.17 5.40 -9.06
C SER A 353 -10.60 5.72 -8.60
N SER A 354 -10.98 6.99 -8.62
CA SER A 354 -12.38 7.37 -8.43
C SER A 354 -13.18 7.02 -9.69
N SER A 355 -14.29 6.30 -9.53
CA SER A 355 -15.28 6.17 -10.58
C SER A 355 -16.05 7.49 -10.69
N SER A 356 -15.46 8.47 -11.38
CA SER A 356 -16.26 9.58 -11.89
C SER A 356 -17.27 8.98 -12.86
N SER A 357 -18.57 9.17 -12.58
CA SER A 357 -19.59 8.98 -13.59
C SER A 357 -19.23 9.90 -14.74
N SER A 358 -18.73 9.31 -15.83
CA SER A 358 -18.41 10.03 -17.05
C SER A 358 -19.69 10.76 -17.43
N SER A 359 -19.71 12.07 -17.26
CA SER A 359 -20.75 12.91 -17.85
C SER A 359 -20.66 12.62 -19.34
N SER A 360 -21.71 12.00 -19.87
CA SER A 360 -21.91 11.76 -21.28
C SER A 360 -21.78 13.08 -22.02
N SER A 361 -20.58 13.39 -22.49
CA SER A 361 -20.36 14.37 -23.55
C SER A 361 -20.74 13.62 -24.83
N SER A 362 -22.05 13.59 -25.08
CA SER A 362 -22.57 13.27 -26.39
C SER A 362 -21.96 14.24 -27.38
N SER A 363 -21.10 13.68 -28.22
CA SER A 363 -20.69 14.24 -29.50
C SER A 363 -21.95 14.67 -30.27
N SER A 364 -22.21 15.98 -30.32
CA SER A 364 -23.10 16.54 -31.35
C SER A 364 -22.25 16.81 -32.58
N SER A 365 -22.38 15.90 -33.54
CA SER A 365 -21.83 16.01 -34.88
C SER A 365 -22.38 17.24 -35.58
N SER A 366 -21.45 18.04 -36.11
CA SER A 366 -21.67 19.11 -37.07
C SER A 366 -22.49 18.62 -38.27
N SER A 367 -23.64 19.24 -38.51
CA SER A 367 -24.36 19.17 -39.78
C SER A 367 -24.75 20.59 -40.17
N SER A 368 -24.14 21.09 -41.24
CA SER A 368 -24.49 22.37 -41.86
C SER A 368 -25.57 22.17 -42.92
N SER A 369 -26.42 23.19 -43.05
CA SER A 369 -27.26 23.57 -44.20
C SER A 369 -28.67 22.97 -44.28
N SER A 370 -29.70 23.77 -44.01
CA SER A 370 -30.42 24.52 -45.06
C SER A 370 -31.63 25.28 -44.51
N VAL A 371 -31.97 26.37 -45.19
CA VAL A 371 -32.89 27.46 -44.81
C VAL A 371 -34.33 27.16 -45.26
N THR A 372 -35.32 27.47 -44.40
CA THR A 372 -36.65 28.08 -44.71
C THR A 372 -37.41 28.25 -43.37
N SER A 373 -37.61 29.46 -42.84
CA SER A 373 -38.73 30.40 -43.06
C SER A 373 -39.98 30.15 -42.20
N THR A 374 -40.41 31.24 -41.56
CA THR A 374 -41.70 31.64 -40.96
C THR A 374 -42.15 31.07 -39.60
N ASP A 375 -41.97 31.94 -38.60
CA ASP A 375 -43.00 32.60 -37.78
C ASP A 375 -43.69 31.95 -36.57
N SER A 376 -43.75 32.80 -35.53
CA SER A 376 -44.79 32.98 -34.50
C SER A 376 -44.66 32.15 -33.23
N LEU A 377 -44.18 32.75 -32.14
CA LEU A 377 -44.93 33.60 -31.16
C LEU A 377 -45.54 32.75 -30.04
N TRP A 378 -44.81 32.57 -28.92
CA TRP A 378 -45.40 32.40 -27.59
C TRP A 378 -44.39 32.82 -26.51
N SER A 379 -44.20 34.14 -26.37
CA SER A 379 -43.76 34.75 -25.12
C SER A 379 -44.34 36.16 -25.01
N LEU A 380 -44.83 36.48 -23.82
CA LEU A 380 -45.48 37.72 -23.36
C LEU A 380 -46.98 37.81 -23.66
N LEU A 381 -47.78 37.62 -22.61
CA LEU A 381 -48.52 38.71 -21.97
C LEU A 381 -49.16 38.21 -20.65
N SER A 382 -48.44 38.42 -19.55
CA SER A 382 -49.07 38.69 -18.25
C SER A 382 -49.60 40.12 -18.30
N SER A 383 -50.91 40.31 -18.13
CA SER A 383 -51.58 41.48 -17.54
C SER A 383 -53.09 41.40 -17.78
N GLY A 384 -53.90 41.62 -16.74
CA GLY A 384 -55.21 42.25 -16.92
C GLY A 384 -56.43 41.43 -16.52
N THR A 385 -56.83 41.60 -15.26
CA THR A 385 -58.15 41.41 -14.66
C THR A 385 -59.28 42.09 -15.46
N LEU A 386 -60.46 41.46 -15.59
CA LEU A 386 -61.80 42.04 -15.29
C LEU A 386 -62.95 41.08 -15.65
N ASN A 387 -63.82 40.87 -14.65
CA ASN A 387 -65.16 40.25 -14.60
C ASN A 387 -65.35 38.77 -14.92
#